data_AF-A0A2N5KLP5-F1
#
_entry.id   AF-A0A2N5KLP5-F1
#
_cell.length_a   1.000
_cell.length_b   1.000
_cell.length_c   1.000
_cell.angle_alpha   90.00
_cell.angle_beta   90.00
_cell.angle_gamma   90.00
#
_symmetry.space_group_name_H-M   'P 1'
#
loop_
_entity.id
_entity.type
_entity.pdbx_description
1 polymer ?
#
loop_
_entity_poly.entity_id
_entity_poly.type
_entity_poly.pdbx_seq_one_letter_code
_entity_poly.pdbx_strand_id
1 'polypeptide(L)'
;AERLRDLRRAAGLTQEELASRAGLSPGAVGTLERGVRSRPYPHTVRALADALGVAEEDRAALLASVPERSGGTSVTETLEASALPRPATLLVGRERELAEVTDLLARSGVRLLTLTGVGGVGKTRLATEAARAALATGHFRDGVTFVELASLSDPDLVLPAVAQALRLREAVATSGRTPTEVLRLHLQAS
;
A
#
# COMPACT_ATOMS: atom_id res chain seq x y z
N ALA A 1 -4.80 7.09 23.49
CA ALA A 1 -4.25 8.27 24.18
C ALA A 1 -3.42 7.84 25.39
N GLU A 2 -4.02 7.18 26.39
CA GLU A 2 -3.32 6.71 27.60
C GLU A 2 -2.25 5.63 27.31
N ARG A 3 -2.56 4.66 26.43
CA ARG A 3 -1.67 3.53 26.16
C ARG A 3 -0.29 3.89 25.56
N LEU A 4 -0.21 4.91 24.70
CA LEU A 4 1.08 5.41 24.17
C LEU A 4 1.95 6.04 25.26
N ARG A 5 1.30 6.74 26.20
CA ARG A 5 1.97 7.40 27.33
C ARG A 5 2.54 6.36 28.30
N ASP A 6 1.79 5.29 28.54
CA ASP A 6 2.20 4.21 29.46
C ASP A 6 3.35 3.40 28.89
N LEU A 7 3.31 3.05 27.59
CA LEU A 7 4.40 2.33 26.92
C LEU A 7 5.67 3.17 26.80
N ARG A 8 5.56 4.47 26.53
CA ARG A 8 6.71 5.37 26.55
C ARG A 8 7.36 5.45 27.93
N ARG A 9 6.56 5.51 29.00
CA ARG A 9 7.06 5.54 30.38
C ARG A 9 7.72 4.21 30.78
N ALA A 10 7.13 3.08 30.38
CA ALA A 10 7.71 1.76 30.59
C ALA A 10 9.06 1.60 29.86
N ALA A 11 9.20 2.19 28.68
CA ALA A 11 10.46 2.25 27.92
C ALA A 11 11.46 3.31 28.45
N GLY A 12 11.11 4.07 29.50
CA GLY A 12 11.97 5.10 30.09
C GLY A 12 12.24 6.33 29.21
N LEU A 13 11.45 6.53 28.13
CA LEU A 13 11.70 7.60 27.17
C LEU A 13 10.93 8.87 27.51
N THR A 14 11.53 10.03 27.26
CA THR A 14 10.81 11.32 27.21
C THR A 14 10.03 11.47 25.90
N GLN A 15 9.10 12.43 25.83
CA GLN A 15 8.37 12.69 24.57
C GLN A 15 9.32 13.13 23.44
N GLU A 16 10.39 13.87 23.77
CA GLU A 16 11.40 14.32 22.81
C GLU A 16 12.26 13.18 22.27
N GLU A 17 12.69 12.27 23.15
CA GLU A 17 13.48 11.10 22.73
C GLU A 17 12.66 10.14 21.88
N LEU A 18 11.39 9.90 22.23
CA LEU A 18 10.50 9.09 21.41
C LEU A 18 10.25 9.74 20.04
N ALA A 19 10.04 11.06 20.01
CA ALA A 19 9.85 11.79 18.77
C ALA A 19 11.10 11.71 17.88
N SER A 20 12.28 11.92 18.46
CA SER A 20 13.56 11.82 17.74
C SER A 20 13.77 10.42 17.15
N ARG A 21 13.49 9.36 17.91
CA ARG A 21 13.61 7.97 17.42
C ARG A 21 12.57 7.59 16.37
N ALA A 22 11.36 8.14 16.46
CA ALA A 22 10.28 7.90 15.50
C ALA A 22 10.31 8.81 14.27
N GLY A 23 11.27 9.74 14.18
CA GLY A 23 11.34 10.74 13.10
C GLY A 23 10.19 11.76 13.13
N LEU A 24 9.64 12.04 14.31
CA LEU A 24 8.51 12.94 14.53
C LEU A 24 8.94 14.20 15.29
N SER A 25 8.10 15.24 15.28
CA SER A 25 8.30 16.39 16.15
C SER A 25 7.81 16.10 17.59
N PRO A 26 8.47 16.63 18.64
CA PRO A 26 8.04 16.42 20.03
C PRO A 26 6.58 16.82 20.29
N GLY A 27 6.12 17.90 19.64
CA GLY A 27 4.74 18.36 19.69
C GLY A 27 3.74 17.36 19.09
N ALA A 28 4.13 16.56 18.10
CA ALA A 28 3.28 15.53 17.51
C ALA A 28 2.99 14.40 18.51
N VAL A 29 4.01 13.92 19.22
CA VAL A 29 3.87 12.89 20.26
C VAL A 29 2.97 13.37 21.40
N GLY A 30 3.20 14.58 21.91
CA GLY A 30 2.36 15.16 22.97
C GLY A 30 0.89 15.34 22.53
N THR A 31 0.65 15.65 21.26
CA THR A 31 -0.71 15.79 20.71
C THR A 31 -1.43 14.44 20.60
N LEU A 32 -0.68 13.36 20.33
CA LEU A 32 -1.19 11.99 20.27
C LEU A 32 -1.47 11.40 21.66
N GLU A 33 -0.59 11.68 22.64
CA GLU A 33 -0.81 11.27 24.04
C GLU A 33 -2.03 11.96 24.66
N ARG A 34 -2.28 13.23 24.32
CA ARG A 34 -3.45 13.98 24.80
C ARG A 34 -4.73 13.68 24.02
N GLY A 35 -4.67 12.90 22.95
CA GLY A 35 -5.84 12.58 22.11
C GLY A 35 -6.42 13.78 21.33
N VAL A 36 -5.71 14.91 21.26
CA VAL A 36 -6.19 16.17 20.65
C VAL A 36 -6.15 16.11 19.10
N ARG A 37 -5.37 15.20 18.52
CA ARG A 37 -5.49 14.81 17.10
C ARG A 37 -6.07 13.40 16.99
N SER A 38 -7.29 13.28 16.50
CA SER A 38 -8.02 12.02 16.45
C SER A 38 -7.59 11.02 15.36
N ARG A 39 -6.57 11.31 14.53
CA ARG A 39 -6.20 10.42 13.41
C ARG A 39 -4.71 10.49 13.03
N PRO A 40 -3.78 9.86 13.78
CA PRO A 40 -2.43 9.62 13.28
C PRO A 40 -2.46 8.72 12.05
N TYR A 41 -1.61 9.01 11.07
CA TYR A 41 -1.46 8.14 9.90
C TYR A 41 -0.85 6.79 10.31
N PRO A 42 -1.19 5.67 9.65
CA PRO A 42 -0.71 4.33 10.00
C PRO A 42 0.83 4.21 10.03
N HIS A 43 1.52 4.95 9.17
CA HIS A 43 2.99 5.01 9.17
C HIS A 43 3.55 5.67 10.44
N THR A 44 2.85 6.66 11.01
CA THR A 44 3.21 7.35 12.25
C THR A 44 3.08 6.42 13.46
N VAL A 45 2.02 5.60 13.49
CA VAL A 45 1.81 4.62 14.56
C VAL A 45 2.86 3.51 14.51
N ARG A 46 3.21 3.07 13.30
CA ARG A 46 4.28 2.06 13.09
C ARG A 46 5.65 2.60 13.50
N ALA A 47 6.02 3.81 13.09
CA ALA A 47 7.27 4.45 13.49
C ALA A 47 7.39 4.64 15.01
N LEU A 48 6.27 4.92 15.70
CA LEU A 48 6.24 5.01 17.17
C LEU A 48 6.40 3.64 17.83
N ALA A 49 5.74 2.59 17.32
CA ALA A 49 5.89 1.24 17.86
C ALA A 49 7.31 0.70 17.68
N ASP A 50 7.91 0.93 16.51
CA ASP A 50 9.28 0.53 16.20
C ASP A 50 10.28 1.30 17.08
N ALA A 51 10.06 2.61 17.32
CA ALA A 51 10.88 3.44 18.19
C ALA A 51 10.78 3.09 19.69
N LEU A 52 9.66 2.50 20.12
CA LEU A 52 9.44 2.03 21.48
C LEU A 52 10.07 0.65 21.74
N GLY A 53 10.44 -0.09 20.68
CA GLY A 53 11.04 -1.43 20.80
C GLY A 53 10.13 -2.45 21.50
N VAL A 54 8.81 -2.26 21.41
CA VAL A 54 7.83 -3.10 22.10
C VAL A 54 7.68 -4.46 21.42
N ALA A 55 7.36 -5.50 22.21
CA ALA A 55 7.07 -6.83 21.70
C ALA A 55 5.83 -6.81 20.78
N GLU A 56 5.74 -7.79 19.87
CA GLU A 56 4.70 -7.81 18.81
C GLU A 56 3.27 -7.79 19.38
N GLU A 57 3.07 -8.30 20.59
CA GLU A 57 1.78 -8.28 21.33
C GLU A 57 1.38 -6.85 21.76
N ASP A 58 2.33 -6.07 22.27
CA ASP A 58 2.11 -4.68 22.66
C ASP A 58 1.91 -3.77 21.45
N ARG A 59 2.59 -4.09 20.34
CA ARG A 59 2.43 -3.45 19.04
C ARG A 59 1.02 -3.66 18.48
N ALA A 60 0.51 -4.88 18.55
CA ALA A 60 -0.86 -5.21 18.16
C ALA A 60 -1.90 -4.46 19.01
N ALA A 61 -1.68 -4.37 20.33
CA ALA A 61 -2.57 -3.65 21.22
C ALA A 61 -2.57 -2.13 21.00
N LEU A 62 -1.44 -1.54 20.57
CA LEU A 62 -1.34 -0.12 20.21
C LEU A 62 -2.17 0.18 18.95
N LEU A 63 -2.11 -0.71 17.96
CA LEU A 63 -2.89 -0.64 16.73
C LEU A 63 -4.40 -0.84 16.99
N ALA A 64 -4.78 -1.73 17.90
CA ALA A 64 -6.18 -2.00 18.27
C ALA A 64 -6.85 -0.87 19.07
N SER A 65 -6.09 0.05 19.68
CA SER A 65 -6.63 1.18 20.46
C SER A 65 -7.16 2.34 19.61
N VAL A 66 -7.11 2.21 18.29
CA VAL A 66 -7.66 3.17 17.33
C VAL A 66 -9.09 2.72 16.97
N PRO A 67 -10.15 3.51 17.25
CA PRO A 67 -11.51 3.10 16.95
C PRO A 67 -11.70 2.92 15.44
N GLU A 68 -12.26 1.78 15.05
CA GLU A 68 -12.59 1.49 13.65
C GLU A 68 -13.57 2.52 13.10
N ARG A 69 -13.16 3.20 12.03
CA ARG A 69 -14.10 3.90 11.15
C ARG A 69 -13.79 3.50 9.72
N SER A 70 -14.81 2.89 9.08
CA SER A 70 -14.90 2.57 7.67
C SER A 70 -14.26 3.65 6.79
N GLY A 71 -13.27 3.23 6.01
CA GLY A 71 -12.56 4.06 5.05
C GLY A 71 -11.06 4.15 5.33
N GLY A 72 -10.34 3.05 5.11
CA GLY A 72 -8.87 3.10 5.03
C GLY A 72 -8.17 1.85 5.54
N THR A 73 -8.07 0.84 4.67
CA THR A 73 -7.03 -0.21 4.65
C THR A 73 -6.98 -1.19 5.83
N SER A 74 -7.89 -2.18 5.80
CA SER A 74 -7.62 -3.49 6.40
C SER A 74 -6.60 -4.23 5.54
N VAL A 75 -5.41 -4.47 6.07
CA VAL A 75 -4.60 -5.63 5.67
C VAL A 75 -4.94 -6.71 6.67
N THR A 76 -5.53 -7.79 6.16
CA THR A 76 -6.06 -8.97 6.85
C THR A 76 -7.57 -8.90 7.10
N GLU A 77 -8.27 -9.88 6.53
CA GLU A 77 -9.74 -10.03 6.40
C GLU A 77 -10.35 -9.26 5.21
N THR A 78 -9.97 -9.53 3.96
CA THR A 78 -10.30 -10.76 3.23
C THR A 78 -9.41 -10.77 1.97
N LEU A 79 -8.82 -11.91 1.60
CA LEU A 79 -8.09 -12.08 0.34
C LEU A 79 -9.05 -12.10 -0.86
N GLU A 80 -9.78 -11.00 -1.05
CA GLU A 80 -10.63 -10.75 -2.20
C GLU A 80 -9.80 -10.42 -3.43
N ALA A 81 -10.33 -10.76 -4.60
CA ALA A 81 -9.67 -10.69 -5.88
C ALA A 81 -9.18 -9.29 -6.23
N SER A 82 -8.07 -9.22 -6.96
CA SER A 82 -7.70 -8.18 -7.93
C SER A 82 -8.73 -7.06 -8.10
N ALA A 83 -8.73 -6.11 -7.16
CA ALA A 83 -9.55 -4.92 -7.24
C ALA A 83 -8.62 -3.72 -7.32
N LEU A 84 -8.75 -2.94 -8.40
CA LEU A 84 -8.06 -1.67 -8.54
C LEU A 84 -8.38 -0.77 -7.32
N PRO A 85 -7.40 -0.01 -6.78
CA PRO A 85 -7.65 0.95 -5.71
C PRO A 85 -8.81 1.88 -6.07
N ARG A 86 -9.79 2.07 -5.18
CA ARG A 86 -10.93 2.99 -5.40
C ARG A 86 -10.59 4.35 -4.80
N PRO A 87 -10.28 5.37 -5.61
CA PRO A 87 -9.99 6.68 -5.06
C PRO A 87 -11.26 7.31 -4.46
N ALA A 88 -11.13 8.02 -3.34
CA ALA A 88 -12.26 8.62 -2.63
C ALA A 88 -12.86 9.86 -3.33
N THR A 89 -12.23 10.32 -4.42
CA THR A 89 -12.60 11.51 -5.17
C THR A 89 -12.61 11.20 -6.66
N LEU A 90 -13.17 12.07 -7.50
CA LEU A 90 -13.08 11.97 -8.96
C LEU A 90 -11.75 12.51 -9.48
N LEU A 91 -11.26 11.98 -10.60
CA LEU A 91 -10.13 12.57 -11.31
C LEU A 91 -10.60 13.87 -12.00
N VAL A 92 -9.92 14.98 -11.74
CA VAL A 92 -10.32 16.30 -12.25
C VAL A 92 -9.17 16.91 -13.06
N GLY A 93 -9.46 17.39 -14.27
CA GLY A 93 -8.53 18.18 -15.08
C GLY A 93 -7.37 17.37 -15.67
N ARG A 94 -7.52 16.04 -15.76
CA ARG A 94 -6.52 15.09 -16.26
C ARG A 94 -7.09 14.20 -17.39
N GLU A 95 -8.16 14.65 -18.04
CA GLU A 95 -8.89 13.89 -19.05
C GLU A 95 -8.01 13.65 -20.29
N ARG A 96 -7.18 14.64 -20.67
CA ARG A 96 -6.23 14.53 -21.79
C ARG A 96 -5.14 13.51 -21.51
N GLU A 97 -4.53 13.56 -20.33
CA GLU A 97 -3.50 12.61 -19.92
C GLU A 97 -4.07 11.19 -19.80
N LEU A 98 -5.30 11.05 -19.30
CA LEU A 98 -5.97 9.75 -19.23
C LEU A 98 -6.21 9.18 -20.63
N ALA A 99 -6.66 10.00 -21.58
CA ALA A 99 -6.83 9.59 -22.97
C ALA A 99 -5.50 9.16 -23.60
N GLU A 100 -4.43 9.96 -23.43
CA GLU A 100 -3.10 9.64 -23.93
C GLU A 100 -2.57 8.31 -23.39
N VAL A 101 -2.68 8.09 -22.07
CA VAL A 101 -2.26 6.83 -21.44
C VAL A 101 -3.08 5.64 -21.98
N THR A 102 -4.39 5.80 -22.12
CA THR A 102 -5.28 4.74 -22.63
C THR A 102 -4.97 4.41 -24.08
N ASP A 103 -4.73 5.42 -24.92
CA ASP A 103 -4.36 5.26 -26.33
C ASP A 103 -3.00 4.58 -26.49
N LEU A 104 -2.02 4.91 -25.63
CA LEU A 104 -0.72 4.26 -25.62
C LEU A 104 -0.83 2.79 -25.21
N LEU A 105 -1.61 2.49 -24.17
CA LEU A 105 -1.86 1.12 -23.71
C LEU A 105 -2.59 0.27 -24.78
N ALA A 106 -3.39 0.90 -25.64
CA ALA A 106 -4.12 0.20 -26.70
C ALA A 106 -3.25 -0.20 -27.91
N ARG A 107 -2.01 0.29 -28.00
CA ARG A 107 -1.12 -0.03 -29.12
C ARG A 107 -0.52 -1.41 -28.93
N SER A 108 -0.68 -2.26 -29.94
CA SER A 108 -0.19 -3.65 -29.94
C SER A 108 1.32 -3.82 -29.71
N GLY A 109 2.13 -2.78 -29.89
CA GLY A 109 3.58 -2.79 -29.60
C GLY A 109 3.96 -2.32 -28.19
N VAL A 110 3.05 -1.73 -27.43
CA VAL A 110 3.32 -1.23 -26.08
C VAL A 110 3.12 -2.36 -25.07
N ARG A 111 4.18 -2.68 -24.33
CA ARG A 111 4.18 -3.71 -23.26
C ARG A 111 4.55 -3.15 -21.89
N LEU A 112 5.11 -1.95 -21.87
CA LEU A 112 5.50 -1.22 -20.66
C LEU A 112 5.29 0.27 -20.90
N LEU A 113 4.60 0.91 -19.96
CA LEU A 113 4.42 2.35 -19.94
C LEU A 113 4.84 2.86 -18.56
N THR A 114 5.74 3.84 -18.52
CA THR A 114 6.24 4.44 -17.27
C THR A 114 5.72 5.86 -17.14
N LEU A 115 4.95 6.14 -16.09
CA LEU A 115 4.55 7.49 -15.74
C LEU A 115 5.63 8.14 -14.87
N THR A 116 6.26 9.18 -15.36
CA THR A 116 7.28 9.95 -14.63
C THR A 116 6.77 11.31 -14.21
N GLY A 117 7.37 11.89 -13.17
CA GLY A 117 7.00 13.22 -12.67
C GLY A 117 7.27 13.38 -11.19
N VAL A 118 7.12 14.60 -10.67
CA VAL A 118 7.40 14.93 -9.27
C VAL A 118 6.51 14.16 -8.29
N GLY A 119 6.96 14.05 -7.03
CA GLY A 119 6.17 13.48 -5.94
C GLY A 119 4.81 14.19 -5.80
N GLY A 120 3.75 13.45 -5.50
CA GLY A 120 2.43 14.06 -5.25
C GLY A 120 1.63 14.52 -6.48
N VAL A 121 2.19 14.51 -7.69
CA VAL A 121 1.48 14.94 -8.92
C VAL A 121 0.32 14.02 -9.36
N GLY A 122 0.08 12.92 -8.63
CA GLY A 122 -1.05 12.03 -8.90
C GLY A 122 -0.78 10.92 -9.93
N LYS A 123 0.47 10.53 -10.18
CA LYS A 123 0.83 9.44 -11.12
C LYS A 123 0.09 8.13 -10.84
N THR A 124 0.08 7.68 -9.59
CA THR A 124 -0.63 6.47 -9.17
C THR A 124 -2.13 6.60 -9.40
N ARG A 125 -2.67 7.81 -9.21
CA ARG A 125 -4.08 8.09 -9.45
C ARG A 125 -4.42 8.00 -10.94
N LEU A 126 -3.61 8.63 -11.80
CA LEU A 126 -3.77 8.54 -13.25
C LEU A 126 -3.66 7.10 -13.76
N ALA A 127 -2.66 6.34 -13.28
CA ALA A 127 -2.49 4.93 -13.65
C ALA A 127 -3.69 4.07 -13.22
N THR A 128 -4.22 4.31 -12.01
CA THR A 128 -5.39 3.58 -11.50
C THR A 128 -6.65 3.88 -12.32
N GLU A 129 -6.85 5.13 -12.72
CA GLU A 129 -7.98 5.51 -13.59
C GLU A 129 -7.84 4.93 -15.00
N ALA A 130 -6.62 4.92 -15.58
CA ALA A 130 -6.37 4.27 -16.87
C ALA A 130 -6.65 2.77 -16.82
N ALA A 131 -6.23 2.10 -15.74
CA ALA A 131 -6.53 0.70 -15.50
C ALA A 131 -8.04 0.45 -15.40
N ARG A 132 -8.80 1.34 -14.74
CA ARG A 132 -10.27 1.26 -14.67
C ARG A 132 -10.93 1.44 -16.02
N ALA A 133 -10.46 2.41 -16.81
CA ALA A 133 -10.95 2.65 -18.16
C ALA A 133 -10.72 1.42 -19.06
N ALA A 134 -9.53 0.83 -19.01
CA ALA A 134 -9.20 -0.37 -19.78
C ALA A 134 -10.03 -1.60 -19.36
N LEU A 135 -10.34 -1.74 -18.06
CA LEU A 135 -11.25 -2.77 -17.57
C LEU A 135 -12.68 -2.55 -18.07
N ALA A 136 -13.18 -1.31 -18.03
CA ALA A 136 -14.53 -0.96 -18.47
C ALA A 136 -14.75 -1.18 -19.97
N THR A 137 -13.72 -0.98 -20.79
CA THR A 137 -13.77 -1.23 -22.24
C THR A 137 -13.51 -2.69 -22.62
N GLY A 138 -13.10 -3.53 -21.66
CA GLY A 138 -12.72 -4.92 -21.93
C GLY A 138 -11.48 -5.05 -22.81
N HIS A 139 -10.60 -4.03 -22.83
CA HIS A 139 -9.45 -3.99 -23.73
C HIS A 139 -8.43 -5.10 -23.44
N PHE A 140 -8.30 -5.49 -22.17
CA PHE A 140 -7.46 -6.61 -21.74
C PHE A 140 -8.35 -7.81 -21.41
N ARG A 141 -8.28 -8.86 -22.26
CA ARG A 141 -9.11 -10.07 -22.14
C ARG A 141 -8.96 -10.73 -20.76
N ASP A 142 -7.73 -10.78 -20.26
CA ASP A 142 -7.41 -11.43 -18.98
C ASP A 142 -7.54 -10.45 -17.79
N GLY A 143 -8.06 -9.24 -18.04
CA GLY A 143 -8.35 -8.24 -17.03
C GLY A 143 -7.16 -7.35 -16.67
N VAL A 144 -7.28 -6.66 -15.53
CA VAL A 144 -6.26 -5.74 -15.02
C VAL A 144 -5.99 -6.02 -13.55
N THR A 145 -4.72 -6.08 -13.18
CA THR A 145 -4.26 -6.35 -11.80
C THR A 145 -3.43 -5.18 -11.29
N PHE A 146 -3.66 -4.78 -10.04
CA PHE A 146 -2.82 -3.79 -9.34
C PHE A 146 -1.82 -4.51 -8.43
N VAL A 147 -0.55 -4.12 -8.53
CA VAL A 147 0.53 -4.64 -7.67
C VAL A 147 1.16 -3.47 -6.92
N GLU A 148 0.98 -3.43 -5.61
CA GLU A 148 1.57 -2.39 -4.76
C GLU A 148 3.03 -2.71 -4.46
N LEU A 149 3.96 -2.05 -5.13
CA LEU A 149 5.41 -2.23 -4.92
C LEU A 149 6.01 -1.18 -3.98
N ALA A 150 5.28 -0.10 -3.66
CA ALA A 150 5.81 1.05 -2.92
C ALA A 150 6.27 0.73 -1.48
N SER A 151 5.69 -0.32 -0.88
CA SER A 151 6.04 -0.79 0.47
C SER A 151 7.18 -1.81 0.48
N LEU A 152 7.62 -2.30 -0.67
CA LEU A 152 8.69 -3.29 -0.77
C LEU A 152 10.05 -2.60 -0.63
N SER A 153 10.84 -3.07 0.33
CA SER A 153 12.23 -2.61 0.53
C SER A 153 13.26 -3.60 -0.03
N ASP A 154 12.81 -4.83 -0.35
CA ASP A 154 13.64 -5.92 -0.87
C ASP A 154 13.22 -6.25 -2.32
N PRO A 155 14.12 -6.12 -3.31
CA PRO A 155 13.86 -6.47 -4.71
C PRO A 155 13.41 -7.93 -4.91
N ASP A 156 13.85 -8.86 -4.07
CA ASP A 156 13.51 -10.28 -4.21
C ASP A 156 12.02 -10.56 -3.92
N LEU A 157 11.34 -9.60 -3.27
CA LEU A 157 9.90 -9.67 -2.98
C LEU A 157 9.01 -9.23 -4.15
N VAL A 158 9.57 -8.63 -5.21
CA VAL A 158 8.78 -8.12 -6.34
C VAL A 158 8.03 -9.24 -7.05
N LEU A 159 8.71 -10.33 -7.42
CA LEU A 159 8.07 -11.44 -8.13
C LEU A 159 7.05 -12.20 -7.28
N PRO A 160 7.32 -12.52 -5.99
CA PRO A 160 6.31 -13.02 -5.07
C PRO A 160 5.07 -12.11 -4.96
N ALA A 161 5.26 -10.79 -4.88
CA ALA A 161 4.14 -9.84 -4.80
C ALA A 161 3.28 -9.84 -6.07
N VAL A 162 3.92 -9.91 -7.25
CA VAL A 162 3.20 -10.04 -8.54
C VAL A 162 2.43 -11.38 -8.60
N ALA A 163 3.06 -12.49 -8.23
CA ALA A 163 2.41 -13.80 -8.21
C ALA A 163 1.23 -13.84 -7.22
N GLN A 164 1.36 -13.19 -6.07
CA GLN A 164 0.27 -13.05 -5.11
C GLN A 164 -0.89 -12.24 -5.69
N ALA A 165 -0.62 -11.10 -6.32
CA ALA A 165 -1.65 -10.25 -6.91
C ALA A 165 -2.42 -10.97 -8.03
N LEU A 166 -1.73 -11.81 -8.81
CA LEU A 166 -2.32 -12.68 -9.84
C LEU A 166 -2.95 -13.97 -9.28
N ARG A 167 -2.99 -14.16 -7.95
CA ARG A 167 -3.53 -15.36 -7.28
C ARG A 167 -2.82 -16.66 -7.64
N LEU A 168 -1.54 -16.59 -7.98
CA LEU A 168 -0.69 -17.72 -8.33
C LEU A 168 0.12 -18.27 -7.15
N ARG A 169 -0.09 -17.74 -5.93
CA ARG A 169 0.71 -18.11 -4.75
C ARG A 169 0.62 -19.61 -4.43
N GLU A 170 -0.56 -20.20 -4.57
CA GLU A 170 -0.75 -21.65 -4.38
C GLU A 170 -0.04 -22.46 -5.46
N ALA A 171 -0.11 -22.02 -6.73
CA ALA A 171 0.63 -22.65 -7.82
C ALA A 171 2.15 -22.63 -7.57
N VAL A 172 2.70 -21.57 -6.97
CA VAL A 172 4.10 -21.51 -6.54
C VAL A 172 4.39 -22.52 -5.43
N ALA A 173 3.54 -22.60 -4.41
CA ALA A 173 3.75 -23.49 -3.25
C ALA A 173 3.68 -24.98 -3.64
N THR A 174 2.74 -25.35 -4.50
CA THR A 174 2.44 -26.77 -4.80
C THR A 174 3.28 -27.33 -5.95
N SER A 175 3.83 -26.47 -6.83
CA SER A 175 4.58 -26.93 -8.01
C SER A 175 6.08 -27.15 -7.76
N GLY A 176 6.62 -26.68 -6.63
CA GLY A 176 8.06 -26.67 -6.37
C GLY A 176 8.86 -25.76 -7.32
N ARG A 177 8.17 -24.92 -8.12
CA ARG A 177 8.77 -23.99 -9.08
C ARG A 177 9.00 -22.63 -8.44
N THR A 178 9.94 -21.88 -9.01
CA THR A 178 10.19 -20.49 -8.61
C THR A 178 8.99 -19.59 -9.00
N PRO A 179 8.77 -18.47 -8.30
CA PRO A 179 7.75 -17.48 -8.69
C PRO A 179 7.87 -17.03 -10.15
N THR A 180 9.10 -16.86 -10.64
CA THR A 180 9.41 -16.48 -12.02
C THR A 180 8.88 -17.48 -13.05
N GLU A 181 9.07 -18.78 -12.81
CA GLU A 181 8.62 -19.84 -13.72
C GLU A 181 7.11 -19.91 -13.78
N VAL A 182 6.45 -19.81 -12.63
CA VAL A 182 4.97 -19.80 -12.55
C VAL A 182 4.41 -18.58 -13.29
N LEU A 183 5.00 -17.40 -13.08
CA LEU A 183 4.59 -16.18 -13.77
C LEU A 183 4.80 -16.27 -15.29
N ARG A 184 5.96 -16.79 -15.73
CA ARG A 184 6.25 -16.95 -17.17
C ARG A 184 5.24 -17.89 -17.83
N LEU A 185 4.97 -19.04 -17.22
CA LEU A 185 4.01 -20.01 -17.75
C LEU A 185 2.60 -19.43 -17.82
N HIS A 186 2.18 -18.69 -16.79
CA HIS A 186 0.89 -18.02 -16.77
C HIS A 186 0.76 -17.00 -17.90
N LEU A 187 1.76 -16.12 -18.07
CA LEU A 187 1.74 -15.08 -19.10
C LEU A 187 1.90 -15.61 -20.54
N GLN A 188 2.46 -16.81 -20.71
CA GLN A 188 2.54 -17.48 -22.03
C GLN A 188 1.25 -18.21 -22.41
N ALA A 189 0.41 -18.55 -21.43
CA ALA A 189 -0.86 -19.24 -21.65
C ALA A 189 -2.03 -18.27 -21.93
N SER A 190 -1.84 -16.97 -21.67
CA SER A 190 -2.78 -15.87 -21.92
C SER A 190 -2.72 -15.37 -23.37
#